data_AF-A0A9E1WMZ8-F1
#
_entry.id   AF-A0A9E1WMZ8-F1
#
_cell.length_a   1.000
_cell.length_b   1.000
_cell.length_c   1.000
_cell.angle_alpha   90.00
_cell.angle_beta   90.00
_cell.angle_gamma   90.00
#
_symmetry.space_group_name_H-M   'P 1'
#
loop_
_entity.id
_entity.type
_entity.pdbx_description
1 polymer ?
#
loop_
_entity_poly.entity_id
_entity_poly.type
_entity_poly.pdbx_seq_one_letter_code
_entity_poly.pdbx_strand_id
1 'polypeptide(L)'
;MSPSVFIFLFAGVLIGLVVGSIPGINDTVTLAVLIPISFTLEPATALMLLVGVYCSACYGGSIPAILLKIPGTASSVVTLLDGYPMTKRGQAGKALGISTISSVFGGLASSLVLMFFAPALAIYALKFGPAEYCALAILGFSTVAGLSGKNIIKSLIVCALGLFVSTIGLSPQTGFPRYDFGSVWLYEGVPFVPMLIGLFGVASVFHMVEKIVRQRSEGVQDATVPEVGRILPDWKMIKRLLPTWCTSTAIGNIMGIIPGAGMLMAIYLSYGQAVRSNKDKEFGTGVPEGIAAPEAANNAVVASSMVPLLSLGVPGNATSALFLGALMIQGLRPGPALFDKSPDIAYLIIVGFFVANLIMGPLGLLYGKFLSRTVFKIPQAFLASIVILLCCTGAYAIGNSLFNIWVTLAFGVLGFGFDKVGLPHAPFVLAIILGAMLERGFSQALAISDGSYMIFIEKPISLGLLIASACFVLIPIVKFLLSKTQEQRL
;
A
#
# COMPACT_ATOMS: atom_id res chain seq x y z
N MET A 1 -6.57 -25.07 -3.24
CA MET A 1 -7.66 -24.13 -2.89
C MET A 1 -8.97 -24.89 -2.93
N SER A 2 -9.79 -24.80 -1.87
CA SER A 2 -11.16 -25.30 -1.91
C SER A 2 -12.03 -24.42 -2.83
N PRO A 3 -13.17 -24.92 -3.35
CA PRO A 3 -14.06 -24.14 -4.21
C PRO A 3 -14.57 -22.84 -3.56
N SER A 4 -14.89 -22.87 -2.27
CA SER A 4 -15.31 -21.69 -1.50
C SER A 4 -14.25 -20.60 -1.50
N VAL A 5 -13.00 -20.97 -1.22
CA VAL A 5 -11.85 -20.07 -1.17
C VAL A 5 -11.59 -19.43 -2.54
N PHE A 6 -11.75 -20.17 -3.63
CA PHE A 6 -11.65 -19.63 -4.99
C PHE A 6 -12.76 -18.64 -5.33
N ILE A 7 -14.01 -18.92 -4.93
CA ILE A 7 -15.15 -18.01 -5.13
C ILE A 7 -14.89 -16.66 -4.45
N PHE A 8 -14.38 -16.67 -3.22
CA PHE A 8 -14.06 -15.43 -2.50
C PHE A 8 -12.85 -14.70 -3.10
N LEU A 9 -11.85 -15.41 -3.62
CA LEU A 9 -10.77 -14.78 -4.39
C LEU A 9 -11.33 -14.06 -5.63
N PHE A 10 -12.17 -14.76 -6.40
CA PHE A 10 -12.82 -14.19 -7.59
C PHE A 10 -13.70 -12.99 -7.24
N ALA A 11 -14.52 -13.11 -6.20
CA ALA A 11 -15.34 -12.02 -5.69
C ALA A 11 -14.48 -10.84 -5.24
N GLY A 12 -13.35 -11.10 -4.58
CA GLY A 12 -12.40 -10.07 -4.17
C GLY A 12 -11.80 -9.31 -5.37
N VAL A 13 -11.41 -10.04 -6.43
CA VAL A 13 -10.92 -9.41 -7.67
C VAL A 13 -12.01 -8.57 -8.33
N LEU A 14 -13.26 -9.04 -8.34
CA LEU A 14 -14.38 -8.29 -8.91
C LEU A 14 -14.69 -7.03 -8.08
N ILE A 15 -14.79 -7.16 -6.76
CA ILE A 15 -15.08 -6.06 -5.84
C ILE A 15 -13.98 -5.02 -5.90
N GLY A 16 -12.71 -5.43 -5.83
CA GLY A 16 -11.60 -4.48 -5.91
C GLY A 16 -11.57 -3.75 -7.24
N LEU A 17 -11.85 -4.42 -8.36
CA LEU A 17 -11.96 -3.79 -9.66
C LEU A 17 -13.09 -2.74 -9.72
N VAL A 18 -14.28 -3.09 -9.23
CA VAL A 18 -15.45 -2.21 -9.19
C VAL A 18 -15.18 -1.01 -8.28
N VAL A 19 -14.86 -1.26 -7.01
CA VAL A 19 -14.71 -0.24 -5.98
C VAL A 19 -13.49 0.65 -6.28
N GLY A 20 -12.38 0.07 -6.75
CA GLY A 20 -11.20 0.82 -7.18
C GLY A 20 -11.47 1.72 -8.39
N SER A 21 -12.45 1.38 -9.23
CA SER A 21 -12.86 2.23 -10.35
C SER A 21 -13.75 3.40 -9.95
N ILE A 22 -14.26 3.43 -8.71
CA ILE A 22 -15.10 4.52 -8.23
C ILE A 22 -14.22 5.76 -7.98
N PRO A 23 -14.47 6.89 -8.66
CA PRO A 23 -13.62 8.06 -8.52
C PRO A 23 -13.57 8.58 -7.08
N GLY A 24 -12.36 8.67 -6.51
CA GLY A 24 -12.13 9.11 -5.13
C GLY A 24 -12.07 7.97 -4.11
N ILE A 25 -12.11 6.71 -4.55
CA ILE A 25 -11.82 5.55 -3.73
C ILE A 25 -10.53 4.90 -4.21
N ASN A 26 -9.71 4.50 -3.25
CA ASN A 26 -8.43 3.87 -3.51
C ASN A 26 -8.38 2.45 -2.90
N ASP A 27 -7.28 1.77 -3.13
CA ASP A 27 -6.98 0.43 -2.61
C ASP A 27 -7.01 0.39 -1.08
N THR A 28 -6.42 1.37 -0.38
CA THR A 28 -6.45 1.44 1.10
C THR A 28 -7.87 1.54 1.65
N VAL A 29 -8.73 2.34 1.04
CA VAL A 29 -10.13 2.51 1.43
C VAL A 29 -10.90 1.22 1.17
N THR A 30 -10.72 0.63 -0.02
CA THR A 30 -11.40 -0.62 -0.38
C THR A 30 -11.06 -1.73 0.60
N LEU A 31 -9.77 -1.87 0.96
CA LEU A 31 -9.33 -2.87 1.92
C LEU A 31 -9.87 -2.56 3.32
N ALA A 32 -9.81 -1.31 3.78
CA ALA A 32 -10.34 -0.89 5.09
C ALA A 32 -11.84 -1.21 5.27
N VAL A 33 -12.63 -1.09 4.19
CA VAL A 33 -14.06 -1.40 4.19
C VAL A 33 -14.35 -2.90 4.26
N LEU A 34 -13.51 -3.71 3.60
CA LEU A 34 -13.72 -5.15 3.52
C LEU A 34 -13.09 -5.93 4.67
N ILE A 35 -12.14 -5.34 5.39
CA ILE A 35 -11.59 -5.92 6.62
C ILE A 35 -12.71 -6.31 7.61
N PRO A 36 -13.64 -5.42 7.99
CA PRO A 36 -14.80 -5.78 8.82
C PRO A 36 -15.60 -6.98 8.32
N ILE A 37 -15.86 -7.06 7.01
CA ILE A 37 -16.62 -8.15 6.40
C ILE A 37 -15.86 -9.48 6.51
N SER A 38 -14.52 -9.41 6.49
CA SER A 38 -13.67 -10.60 6.58
C SER A 38 -13.75 -11.30 7.94
N PHE A 39 -14.23 -10.65 9.01
CA PHE A 39 -14.19 -11.18 10.38
C PHE A 39 -15.10 -12.39 10.59
N THR A 40 -16.21 -12.45 9.88
CA THR A 40 -17.17 -13.55 9.99
C THR A 40 -16.80 -14.75 9.12
N LEU A 41 -15.72 -14.65 8.35
CA LEU A 41 -15.27 -15.67 7.42
C LEU A 41 -14.08 -16.43 8.01
N GLU A 42 -13.95 -17.70 7.67
CA GLU A 42 -12.75 -18.48 7.99
C GLU A 42 -11.49 -17.82 7.41
N PRO A 43 -10.32 -17.91 8.09
CA PRO A 43 -9.10 -17.19 7.71
C PRO A 43 -8.70 -17.37 6.24
N ALA A 44 -8.77 -18.59 5.71
CA ALA A 44 -8.44 -18.88 4.31
C ALA A 44 -9.34 -18.11 3.33
N THR A 45 -10.65 -18.06 3.61
CA THR A 45 -11.65 -17.39 2.79
C THR A 45 -11.56 -15.87 2.91
N ALA A 46 -11.42 -15.38 4.15
CA ALA A 46 -11.21 -13.98 4.48
C ALA A 46 -10.00 -13.39 3.75
N LEU A 47 -8.85 -14.07 3.83
CA LEU A 47 -7.60 -13.58 3.25
C LEU A 47 -7.63 -13.65 1.73
N MET A 48 -8.26 -14.66 1.13
CA MET A 48 -8.41 -14.70 -0.34
C MET A 48 -9.29 -13.60 -0.89
N LEU A 49 -10.36 -13.22 -0.17
CA LEU A 49 -11.13 -12.02 -0.49
C LEU A 49 -10.22 -10.78 -0.51
N LEU A 50 -9.44 -10.58 0.56
CA LEU A 50 -8.56 -9.41 0.71
C LEU A 50 -7.41 -9.40 -0.31
N VAL A 51 -6.84 -10.56 -0.66
CA VAL A 51 -5.82 -10.68 -1.72
C VAL A 51 -6.41 -10.27 -3.07
N GLY A 52 -7.60 -10.77 -3.42
CA GLY A 52 -8.26 -10.40 -4.67
C GLY A 52 -8.52 -8.89 -4.77
N VAL A 53 -8.96 -8.30 -3.65
CA VAL A 53 -9.19 -6.86 -3.54
C VAL A 53 -7.89 -6.07 -3.71
N TYR A 54 -6.84 -6.44 -2.99
CA TYR A 54 -5.58 -5.71 -3.02
C TYR A 54 -4.96 -5.73 -4.43
N CYS A 55 -5.00 -6.86 -5.14
CA CYS A 55 -4.53 -6.94 -6.52
C CYS A 55 -5.33 -6.03 -7.47
N SER A 56 -6.66 -6.12 -7.41
CA SER A 56 -7.52 -5.50 -8.43
C SER A 56 -7.86 -4.03 -8.17
N ALA A 57 -7.92 -3.59 -6.92
CA ALA A 57 -8.23 -2.20 -6.57
C ALA A 57 -7.13 -1.23 -7.02
N CYS A 58 -5.86 -1.67 -6.96
CA CYS A 58 -4.72 -0.90 -7.45
C CYS A 58 -4.82 -0.59 -8.95
N TYR A 59 -5.29 -1.57 -9.75
CA TYR A 59 -5.54 -1.39 -11.18
C TYR A 59 -6.86 -0.63 -11.44
N GLY A 60 -7.92 -0.90 -10.67
CA GLY A 60 -9.22 -0.26 -10.84
C GLY A 60 -9.14 1.26 -10.87
N GLY A 61 -8.27 1.86 -10.06
CA GLY A 61 -8.06 3.31 -9.99
C GLY A 61 -7.54 3.96 -11.28
N SER A 62 -6.97 3.18 -12.20
CA SER A 62 -6.45 3.66 -13.48
C SER A 62 -7.54 3.82 -14.54
N ILE A 63 -8.68 3.14 -14.39
CA ILE A 63 -9.82 3.24 -15.32
C ILE A 63 -10.44 4.65 -15.33
N PRO A 64 -10.89 5.23 -14.19
CA PRO A 64 -11.39 6.61 -14.17
C PRO A 64 -10.32 7.64 -14.54
N ALA A 65 -9.04 7.38 -14.22
CA ALA A 65 -7.93 8.23 -14.61
C ALA A 65 -7.83 8.32 -16.15
N ILE A 66 -7.72 7.17 -16.83
CA ILE A 66 -7.58 7.09 -18.29
C ILE A 66 -8.82 7.65 -19.01
N LEU A 67 -10.03 7.34 -18.53
CA LEU A 67 -11.26 7.69 -19.25
C LEU A 67 -11.74 9.12 -18.99
N LEU A 68 -11.65 9.59 -17.75
CA LEU A 68 -12.36 10.80 -17.31
C LEU A 68 -11.44 11.92 -16.84
N LYS A 69 -10.12 11.70 -16.79
CA LYS A 69 -9.16 12.61 -16.17
C LYS A 69 -9.39 12.83 -14.66
N ILE A 70 -9.97 11.84 -13.98
CA ILE A 70 -10.27 11.89 -12.55
C ILE A 70 -9.47 10.78 -11.85
N PRO A 71 -8.22 11.03 -11.43
CA PRO A 71 -7.44 10.02 -10.73
C PRO A 71 -8.08 9.72 -9.37
N GLY A 72 -8.33 8.44 -9.09
CA GLY A 72 -8.82 7.99 -7.78
C GLY A 72 -7.72 7.93 -6.72
N THR A 73 -6.46 7.84 -7.14
CA THR A 73 -5.29 7.66 -6.28
C THR A 73 -4.13 8.52 -6.78
N ALA A 74 -3.16 8.81 -5.91
CA ALA A 74 -1.91 9.43 -6.34
C ALA A 74 -1.10 8.51 -7.29
N SER A 75 -1.30 7.18 -7.22
CA SER A 75 -0.66 6.20 -8.11
C SER A 75 -1.15 6.30 -9.56
N SER A 76 -2.43 6.62 -9.80
CA SER A 76 -2.97 6.73 -11.16
C SER A 76 -2.79 8.11 -11.82
N VAL A 77 -2.27 9.10 -11.09
CA VAL A 77 -1.94 10.44 -11.63
C VAL A 77 -0.86 10.35 -12.71
N VAL A 78 0.10 9.44 -12.57
CA VAL A 78 1.18 9.29 -13.56
C VAL A 78 0.67 8.58 -14.81
N THR A 79 -0.13 7.52 -14.64
CA THR A 79 -0.81 6.82 -15.73
C THR A 79 -1.72 7.75 -16.54
N LEU A 80 -2.38 8.68 -15.84
CA LEU A 80 -3.25 9.69 -16.45
C LEU A 80 -2.54 10.54 -17.50
N LEU A 81 -1.26 10.87 -17.29
CA LEU A 81 -0.50 11.81 -18.12
C LEU A 81 -0.52 11.40 -19.59
N ASP A 82 -0.39 10.11 -19.87
CA ASP A 82 -0.44 9.55 -21.22
C ASP A 82 -1.78 8.83 -21.51
N GLY A 83 -2.43 8.28 -20.48
CA GLY A 83 -3.73 7.61 -20.60
C GLY A 83 -4.84 8.49 -21.16
N TYR A 84 -5.02 9.68 -20.58
CA TYR A 84 -6.12 10.55 -20.98
C TYR A 84 -5.93 11.22 -22.35
N PRO A 85 -4.73 11.67 -22.77
CA PRO A 85 -4.49 12.07 -24.15
C PRO A 85 -4.80 10.98 -25.18
N MET A 86 -4.49 9.71 -24.90
CA MET A 86 -4.90 8.60 -25.77
C MET A 86 -6.42 8.48 -25.86
N THR A 87 -7.13 8.62 -24.74
CA THR A 87 -8.60 8.64 -24.71
C THR A 87 -9.17 9.78 -25.56
N LYS A 88 -8.62 11.00 -25.47
CA LYS A 88 -9.05 12.15 -26.30
C LYS A 88 -8.88 11.90 -27.81
N ARG A 89 -7.94 11.05 -28.20
CA ARG A 89 -7.70 10.65 -29.59
C ARG A 89 -8.55 9.46 -30.05
N GLY A 90 -9.57 9.07 -29.27
CA GLY A 90 -10.41 7.90 -29.56
C GLY A 90 -9.72 6.55 -29.30
N GLN A 91 -8.58 6.54 -28.60
CA GLN A 91 -7.81 5.33 -28.30
C GLN A 91 -8.02 4.81 -26.87
N ALA A 92 -9.18 5.10 -26.27
CA ALA A 92 -9.53 4.73 -24.90
C ALA A 92 -9.37 3.23 -24.62
N GLY A 93 -9.89 2.37 -25.52
CA GLY A 93 -9.74 0.92 -25.39
C GLY A 93 -8.29 0.46 -25.37
N LYS A 94 -7.46 1.03 -26.25
CA LYS A 94 -6.03 0.72 -26.32
C LYS A 94 -5.29 1.15 -25.04
N ALA A 95 -5.60 2.33 -24.51
CA ALA A 95 -5.03 2.81 -23.25
C ALA A 95 -5.39 1.89 -22.07
N LEU A 96 -6.67 1.50 -21.95
CA LEU A 96 -7.13 0.55 -20.93
C LEU A 96 -6.48 -0.82 -21.07
N GLY A 97 -6.32 -1.32 -22.29
CA GLY A 97 -5.67 -2.61 -22.53
C GLY A 97 -4.19 -2.61 -22.18
N ILE A 98 -3.48 -1.52 -22.49
CA ILE A 98 -2.10 -1.33 -22.06
C ILE A 98 -2.03 -1.33 -20.53
N SER A 99 -2.87 -0.55 -19.85
CA SER A 99 -2.91 -0.50 -18.38
C SER A 99 -3.22 -1.87 -17.76
N THR A 100 -4.21 -2.59 -18.29
CA THR A 100 -4.59 -3.93 -17.79
C THR A 100 -3.44 -4.92 -17.91
N ILE A 101 -2.83 -5.03 -19.09
CA ILE A 101 -1.77 -6.03 -19.33
C ILE A 101 -0.48 -5.66 -18.59
N SER A 102 -0.17 -4.36 -18.49
CA SER A 102 0.97 -3.89 -17.69
C SER A 102 0.79 -4.23 -16.22
N SER A 103 -0.43 -4.03 -15.69
CA SER A 103 -0.81 -4.38 -14.32
C SER A 103 -0.68 -5.88 -14.06
N VAL A 104 -1.22 -6.73 -14.96
CA VAL A 104 -1.12 -8.19 -14.85
C VAL A 104 0.34 -8.65 -14.92
N PHE A 105 1.15 -8.09 -15.84
CA PHE A 105 2.55 -8.46 -15.96
C PHE A 105 3.34 -8.11 -14.69
N GLY A 106 3.18 -6.89 -14.17
CA GLY A 106 3.80 -6.46 -12.92
C GLY A 106 3.35 -7.31 -11.72
N GLY A 107 2.05 -7.55 -11.63
CA GLY A 107 1.43 -8.36 -10.61
C GLY A 107 1.93 -9.82 -10.60
N LEU A 108 1.90 -10.51 -11.74
CA LEU A 108 2.41 -11.88 -11.85
C LEU A 108 3.89 -11.98 -11.49
N ALA A 109 4.72 -11.06 -11.99
CA ALA A 109 6.14 -11.05 -11.68
C ALA A 109 6.39 -10.80 -10.19
N SER A 110 5.65 -9.90 -9.55
CA SER A 110 5.78 -9.67 -8.11
C SER A 110 5.25 -10.81 -7.26
N SER A 111 4.23 -11.53 -7.72
CA SER A 111 3.77 -12.77 -7.08
C SER A 111 4.85 -13.85 -7.12
N LEU A 112 5.64 -13.93 -8.19
CA LEU A 112 6.81 -14.81 -8.23
C LEU A 112 7.90 -14.35 -7.26
N VAL A 113 8.19 -13.05 -7.21
CA VAL A 113 9.10 -12.50 -6.20
C VAL A 113 8.62 -12.84 -4.79
N LEU A 114 7.33 -12.67 -4.50
CA LEU A 114 6.73 -13.05 -3.23
C LEU A 114 6.91 -14.55 -2.93
N MET A 115 6.65 -15.40 -3.92
CA MET A 115 6.74 -16.85 -3.81
C MET A 115 8.14 -17.36 -3.45
N PHE A 116 9.19 -16.74 -4.01
CA PHE A 116 10.56 -17.16 -3.73
C PHE A 116 11.17 -16.43 -2.52
N PHE A 117 10.94 -15.12 -2.39
CA PHE A 117 11.63 -14.31 -1.40
C PHE A 117 10.98 -14.34 -0.03
N ALA A 118 9.65 -14.45 0.11
CA ALA A 118 9.03 -14.46 1.44
C ALA A 118 9.42 -15.70 2.28
N PRO A 119 9.33 -16.94 1.75
CA PRO A 119 9.79 -18.11 2.50
C PRO A 119 11.29 -18.06 2.79
N ALA A 120 12.09 -17.65 1.80
CA ALA A 120 13.54 -17.52 1.98
C ALA A 120 13.88 -16.52 3.08
N LEU A 121 13.28 -15.33 3.06
CA LEU A 121 13.50 -14.29 4.06
C LEU A 121 13.01 -14.73 5.45
N ALA A 122 11.90 -15.49 5.53
CA ALA A 122 11.40 -16.03 6.80
C ALA A 122 12.40 -17.01 7.45
N ILE A 123 13.09 -17.84 6.65
CA ILE A 123 14.15 -18.73 7.16
C ILE A 123 15.33 -17.92 7.68
N TYR A 124 15.76 -16.87 6.96
CA TYR A 124 16.83 -15.98 7.43
C TYR A 124 16.44 -15.19 8.68
N ALA A 125 15.17 -14.82 8.81
CA ALA A 125 14.63 -14.10 9.96
C ALA A 125 14.67 -14.93 11.26
N LEU A 126 14.77 -16.26 11.19
CA LEU A 126 15.05 -17.10 12.37
C LEU A 126 16.42 -16.81 13.01
N LYS A 127 17.34 -16.18 12.26
CA LYS A 127 18.65 -15.77 12.77
C LYS A 127 18.63 -14.38 13.42
N PHE A 128 17.50 -13.66 13.36
CA PHE A 128 17.42 -12.29 13.87
C PHE A 128 17.18 -12.31 15.38
N GLY A 129 18.04 -11.62 16.10
CA GLY A 129 17.85 -11.31 17.51
C GLY A 129 17.34 -9.88 17.72
N PRO A 130 17.30 -9.43 18.98
CA PRO A 130 16.84 -8.07 19.31
C PRO A 130 17.61 -6.95 18.61
N ALA A 131 18.92 -7.10 18.44
CA ALA A 131 19.76 -6.12 17.76
C ALA A 131 19.38 -5.97 16.27
N GLU A 132 19.14 -7.09 15.57
CA GLU A 132 18.72 -7.11 14.17
C GLU A 132 17.32 -6.49 13.98
N TYR A 133 16.35 -6.81 14.85
CA TYR A 133 15.02 -6.19 14.78
C TYR A 133 15.06 -4.68 15.09
N CYS A 134 15.91 -4.26 16.03
CA CYS A 134 16.16 -2.84 16.27
C CYS A 134 16.73 -2.15 15.01
N ALA A 135 17.78 -2.72 14.41
CA ALA A 135 18.40 -2.20 13.20
C ALA A 135 17.45 -2.20 12.00
N LEU A 136 16.58 -3.21 11.88
CA LEU A 136 15.53 -3.27 10.86
C LEU A 136 14.51 -2.14 11.03
N ALA A 137 14.14 -1.82 12.27
CA ALA A 137 13.26 -0.68 12.55
C ALA A 137 13.93 0.65 12.16
N ILE A 138 15.21 0.81 12.52
CA ILE A 138 16.02 1.98 12.12
C ILE A 138 16.08 2.09 10.59
N LEU A 139 16.24 0.97 9.87
CA LEU A 139 16.21 0.96 8.41
C LEU A 139 14.88 1.46 7.86
N GLY A 140 13.75 0.97 8.40
CA GLY A 140 12.43 1.42 7.97
C GLY A 140 12.13 2.88 8.29
N PHE A 141 12.68 3.45 9.37
CA PHE A 141 12.61 4.90 9.62
C PHE A 141 13.52 5.68 8.67
N SER A 142 14.71 5.16 8.38
CA SER A 142 15.70 5.77 7.50
C SER A 142 15.20 5.85 6.06
N THR A 143 14.48 4.83 5.59
CA THR A 143 13.87 4.83 4.26
C THR A 143 12.75 5.87 4.15
N VAL A 144 11.93 6.05 5.18
CA VAL A 144 10.94 7.14 5.21
C VAL A 144 11.64 8.49 5.11
N ALA A 145 12.69 8.74 5.90
CA ALA A 145 13.43 9.99 5.83
C ALA A 145 14.08 10.21 4.44
N GLY A 146 14.77 9.20 3.91
CA GLY A 146 15.52 9.28 2.65
C GLY A 146 14.66 9.38 1.40
N LEU A 147 13.44 8.82 1.42
CA LEU A 147 12.55 8.75 0.25
C LEU A 147 11.41 9.78 0.27
N SER A 148 11.28 10.56 1.35
CA SER A 148 10.24 11.59 1.47
C SER A 148 10.48 12.85 0.61
N GLY A 149 11.63 12.95 -0.08
CA GLY A 149 11.93 14.02 -1.02
C GLY A 149 11.70 15.42 -0.42
N LYS A 150 10.90 16.25 -1.11
CA LYS A 150 10.60 17.64 -0.70
C LYS A 150 9.75 17.76 0.58
N ASN A 151 9.05 16.69 0.98
CA ASN A 151 8.14 16.70 2.13
C ASN A 151 8.74 16.00 3.37
N ILE A 152 10.07 15.89 3.45
CA ILE A 152 10.77 15.20 4.54
C ILE A 152 10.32 15.65 5.93
N ILE A 153 10.15 16.96 6.16
CA ILE A 153 9.72 17.50 7.46
C ILE A 153 8.32 16.97 7.82
N LYS A 154 7.39 16.97 6.86
CA LYS A 154 6.03 16.46 7.06
C LYS A 154 6.05 14.97 7.43
N SER A 155 6.84 14.18 6.71
CA SER A 155 6.99 12.76 7.02
C SER A 155 7.63 12.51 8.39
N LEU A 156 8.63 13.30 8.78
CA LEU A 156 9.28 13.19 10.09
C LEU A 156 8.33 13.57 11.23
N ILE A 157 7.53 14.64 11.08
CA ILE A 157 6.51 15.02 12.07
C ILE A 157 5.52 13.87 12.26
N VAL A 158 5.04 13.30 11.15
CA VAL A 158 4.08 12.20 11.20
C VAL A 158 4.71 10.93 11.78
N CYS A 159 5.96 10.63 11.47
CA CYS A 159 6.69 9.54 12.12
C CYS A 159 6.83 9.77 13.62
N ALA A 160 7.13 11.00 14.07
CA ALA A 160 7.22 11.32 15.49
C ALA A 160 5.86 11.14 16.19
N LEU A 161 4.76 11.54 15.55
CA LEU A 161 3.40 11.30 16.05
C LEU A 161 3.09 9.80 16.13
N GLY A 162 3.45 9.01 15.11
CA GLY A 162 3.25 7.56 15.12
C GLY A 162 4.10 6.86 16.18
N LEU A 163 5.36 7.28 16.36
CA LEU A 163 6.22 6.82 17.45
C LEU A 163 5.60 7.12 18.81
N PHE A 164 5.10 8.35 19.02
CA PHE A 164 4.41 8.69 20.27
C PHE A 164 3.23 7.76 20.53
N VAL A 165 2.37 7.54 19.52
CA VAL A 165 1.23 6.61 19.65
C VAL A 165 1.69 5.18 19.97
N SER A 166 2.82 4.72 19.44
CA SER A 166 3.36 3.39 19.76
C SER A 166 3.83 3.23 21.21
N THR A 167 4.12 4.34 21.90
CA THR A 167 4.55 4.30 23.32
C THR A 167 3.39 4.30 24.30
N ILE A 168 2.16 4.54 23.83
CA ILE A 168 0.94 4.50 24.65
C ILE A 168 0.67 3.05 25.06
N GLY A 169 0.43 2.84 26.36
CA GLY A 169 0.19 1.52 26.97
C GLY A 169 1.38 1.03 27.79
N LEU A 170 1.47 -0.28 27.98
CA LEU A 170 2.52 -0.88 28.81
C LEU A 170 3.93 -0.72 28.22
N SER A 171 4.87 -0.30 29.05
CA SER A 171 6.30 -0.38 28.75
C SER A 171 6.72 -1.86 28.63
N PRO A 172 7.36 -2.27 27.52
CA PRO A 172 7.86 -3.64 27.37
C PRO A 172 8.92 -4.04 28.41
N GLN A 173 9.63 -3.07 28.98
CA GLN A 173 10.79 -3.26 29.86
C GLN A 173 10.35 -3.30 31.32
N THR A 174 9.45 -2.40 31.71
CA THR A 174 9.09 -2.20 33.11
C THR A 174 7.70 -2.71 33.45
N GLY A 175 6.84 -2.94 32.45
CA GLY A 175 5.44 -3.30 32.66
C GLY A 175 4.58 -2.17 33.21
N PHE A 176 5.11 -0.95 33.38
CA PHE A 176 4.32 0.20 33.82
C PHE A 176 3.52 0.81 32.66
N PRO A 177 2.28 1.25 32.90
CA PRO A 177 1.50 1.97 31.91
C PRO A 177 2.12 3.34 31.62
N ARG A 178 2.13 3.72 30.34
CA ARG A 178 2.62 5.02 29.86
C ARG A 178 1.53 5.67 29.02
N TYR A 179 1.24 6.93 29.32
CA TYR A 179 0.26 7.72 28.57
C TYR A 179 -1.12 7.04 28.45
N ASP A 180 -1.53 6.27 29.47
CA ASP A 180 -2.84 5.63 29.56
C ASP A 180 -3.93 6.60 30.06
N PHE A 181 -3.53 7.76 30.59
CA PHE A 181 -4.39 8.82 31.09
C PHE A 181 -5.42 8.34 32.14
N GLY A 182 -5.05 7.32 32.93
CA GLY A 182 -5.94 6.69 33.90
C GLY A 182 -7.09 5.87 33.31
N SER A 183 -7.07 5.62 31.99
CA SER A 183 -8.06 4.81 31.28
C SER A 183 -7.58 3.38 31.12
N VAL A 184 -8.34 2.42 31.68
CA VAL A 184 -8.08 0.97 31.50
C VAL A 184 -8.10 0.57 30.02
N TRP A 185 -8.83 1.30 29.18
CA TRP A 185 -8.93 1.03 27.75
C TRP A 185 -7.64 1.31 26.96
N LEU A 186 -6.75 2.17 27.50
CA LEU A 186 -5.45 2.48 26.89
C LEU A 186 -4.31 1.68 27.50
N TYR A 187 -4.60 0.78 28.43
CA TYR A 187 -3.60 0.00 29.14
C TYR A 187 -2.77 -0.87 28.18
N GLU A 188 -3.42 -1.52 27.20
CA GLU A 188 -2.76 -2.30 26.13
C GLU A 188 -2.31 -1.44 24.94
N GLY A 189 -2.44 -0.11 25.05
CA GLY A 189 -2.15 0.85 23.99
C GLY A 189 -3.34 1.10 23.06
N VAL A 190 -3.10 1.83 21.97
CA VAL A 190 -4.14 2.13 20.98
C VAL A 190 -4.39 0.91 20.10
N PRO A 191 -5.65 0.43 19.99
CA PRO A 191 -5.99 -0.71 19.15
C PRO A 191 -5.62 -0.48 17.68
N PHE A 192 -4.63 -1.23 17.19
CA PHE A 192 -4.02 -1.02 15.87
C PHE A 192 -5.03 -1.10 14.72
N VAL A 193 -5.92 -2.09 14.74
CA VAL A 193 -6.89 -2.32 13.67
C VAL A 193 -7.99 -1.25 13.64
N PRO A 194 -8.70 -0.94 14.75
CA PRO A 194 -9.65 0.17 14.78
C PRO A 194 -9.05 1.50 14.32
N MET A 195 -7.79 1.76 14.68
CA MET A 195 -7.05 2.93 14.23
C MET A 195 -6.89 2.96 12.71
N LEU A 196 -6.49 1.84 12.07
CA LEU A 196 -6.37 1.76 10.61
C LEU A 196 -7.72 1.95 9.89
N ILE A 197 -8.78 1.33 10.41
CA ILE A 197 -10.14 1.50 9.89
C ILE A 197 -10.57 2.97 9.96
N GLY A 198 -10.20 3.68 11.04
CA GLY A 198 -10.41 5.12 11.16
C GLY A 198 -9.63 5.89 10.12
N LEU A 199 -8.30 5.74 10.14
CA LEU A 199 -7.35 6.50 9.35
C LEU A 199 -7.58 6.40 7.84
N PHE A 200 -8.04 5.25 7.34
CA PHE A 200 -8.28 5.03 5.91
C PHE A 200 -9.77 4.95 5.56
N GLY A 201 -10.59 4.25 6.33
CA GLY A 201 -12.02 4.05 6.04
C GLY A 201 -12.85 5.29 6.38
N VAL A 202 -12.85 5.70 7.65
CA VAL A 202 -13.66 6.85 8.12
C VAL A 202 -13.17 8.17 7.52
N ALA A 203 -11.85 8.36 7.41
CA ALA A 203 -11.30 9.54 6.74
C ALA A 203 -11.81 9.66 5.29
N SER A 204 -11.94 8.55 4.58
CA SER A 204 -12.49 8.53 3.22
C SER A 204 -13.96 8.93 3.18
N VAL A 205 -14.77 8.53 4.17
CA VAL A 205 -16.16 8.99 4.30
C VAL A 205 -16.22 10.51 4.40
N PHE A 206 -15.35 11.12 5.21
CA PHE A 206 -15.30 12.58 5.32
C PHE A 206 -14.95 13.26 3.99
N HIS A 207 -14.00 12.71 3.23
CA HIS A 207 -13.70 13.20 1.87
C HIS A 207 -14.87 13.03 0.90
N MET A 208 -15.59 11.91 0.95
CA MET A 208 -16.79 11.70 0.12
C MET A 208 -17.86 12.74 0.44
N VAL A 209 -18.13 12.95 1.73
CA VAL A 209 -19.12 13.95 2.19
C VAL A 209 -18.73 15.35 1.74
N GLU A 210 -17.47 15.75 1.92
CA GLU A 210 -16.98 17.05 1.45
C GLU A 210 -17.16 17.21 -0.06
N LYS A 211 -16.80 16.19 -0.85
CA LYS A 211 -16.97 16.22 -2.29
C LYS A 211 -18.43 16.35 -2.71
N ILE A 212 -19.34 15.63 -2.05
CA ILE A 212 -20.78 15.71 -2.30
C ILE A 212 -21.30 17.13 -2.03
N VAL A 213 -20.87 17.74 -0.91
CA VAL A 213 -21.26 19.11 -0.54
C VAL A 213 -20.75 20.12 -1.57
N ARG A 214 -19.50 19.96 -2.03
CA ARG A 214 -18.91 20.84 -3.06
C ARG A 214 -19.60 20.70 -4.42
N GLN A 215 -19.87 19.48 -4.86
CA GLN A 215 -20.53 19.20 -6.14
C GLN A 215 -21.97 19.75 -6.19
N ARG A 216 -22.72 19.67 -5.07
CA ARG A 216 -24.04 20.31 -4.96
C ARG A 216 -23.98 21.83 -5.09
N SER A 217 -22.86 22.43 -4.68
CA SER A 217 -22.66 23.88 -4.74
C SER A 217 -22.17 24.35 -6.13
N GLU A 218 -21.43 23.51 -6.86
CA GLU A 218 -20.76 23.88 -8.12
C GLU A 218 -21.52 23.45 -9.39
N GLY A 219 -22.66 22.74 -9.30
CA GLY A 219 -23.50 22.42 -10.47
C GLY A 219 -22.80 21.63 -11.57
N VAL A 220 -21.96 20.66 -11.20
CA VAL A 220 -21.10 19.92 -12.14
C VAL A 220 -21.91 18.95 -13.01
N GLN A 221 -21.79 19.07 -14.34
CA GLN A 221 -22.39 18.16 -15.32
C GLN A 221 -21.71 16.77 -15.30
N ASP A 222 -22.50 15.72 -15.48
CA ASP A 222 -22.02 14.34 -15.63
C ASP A 222 -21.01 14.24 -16.78
N ALA A 223 -19.83 13.69 -16.51
CA ALA A 223 -18.82 13.49 -17.53
C ALA A 223 -19.31 12.47 -18.57
N THR A 224 -19.31 12.85 -19.85
CA THR A 224 -19.63 11.93 -20.95
C THR A 224 -18.57 10.84 -21.04
N VAL A 225 -18.97 9.59 -20.82
CA VAL A 225 -18.05 8.45 -20.86
C VAL A 225 -17.77 8.04 -22.32
N PRO A 226 -16.52 8.10 -22.81
CA PRO A 226 -16.18 7.77 -24.19
C PRO A 226 -16.55 6.32 -24.57
N GLU A 227 -16.72 6.04 -25.86
CA GLU A 227 -16.84 4.66 -26.35
C GLU A 227 -15.50 3.92 -26.24
N VAL A 228 -15.56 2.71 -25.67
CA VAL A 228 -14.40 1.85 -25.51
C VAL A 228 -14.37 0.88 -26.69
N GLY A 229 -13.48 1.17 -27.65
CA GLY A 229 -13.21 0.30 -28.80
C GLY A 229 -12.41 -0.96 -28.46
N ARG A 230 -11.57 -1.43 -29.38
CA ARG A 230 -10.74 -2.64 -29.17
C ARG A 230 -9.73 -2.42 -28.04
N ILE A 231 -9.74 -3.33 -27.06
CA ILE A 231 -8.90 -3.23 -25.84
C ILE A 231 -7.60 -4.01 -25.99
N LEU A 232 -7.62 -5.20 -26.60
CA LEU A 232 -6.43 -6.03 -26.71
C LEU A 232 -5.34 -5.36 -27.57
N PRO A 233 -4.15 -5.07 -27.03
CA PRO A 233 -3.03 -4.57 -27.79
C PRO A 233 -2.49 -5.68 -28.72
N ASP A 234 -2.09 -5.29 -29.92
CA ASP A 234 -1.53 -6.21 -30.89
C ASP A 234 -0.17 -6.77 -30.41
N TRP A 235 0.21 -7.94 -30.92
CA TRP A 235 1.49 -8.59 -30.58
C TRP A 235 2.73 -7.69 -30.76
N LYS A 236 2.69 -6.79 -31.76
CA LYS A 236 3.73 -5.79 -31.98
C LYS A 236 3.87 -4.82 -30.80
N MET A 237 2.75 -4.41 -30.19
CA MET A 237 2.73 -3.54 -29.02
C MET A 237 3.28 -4.26 -27.80
N ILE A 238 2.93 -5.53 -27.60
CA ILE A 238 3.46 -6.36 -26.50
C ILE A 238 4.99 -6.43 -26.57
N LYS A 239 5.55 -6.75 -27.75
CA LYS A 239 7.01 -6.77 -27.96
C LYS A 239 7.67 -5.41 -27.71
N ARG A 240 7.01 -4.32 -28.10
CA ARG A 240 7.49 -2.94 -27.87
C ARG A 240 7.50 -2.58 -26.38
N LEU A 241 6.50 -3.02 -25.61
CA LEU A 241 6.36 -2.68 -24.20
C LEU A 241 7.16 -3.60 -23.27
N LEU A 242 7.56 -4.80 -23.72
CA LEU A 242 8.26 -5.78 -22.92
C LEU A 242 9.51 -5.23 -22.17
N PRO A 243 10.41 -4.44 -22.80
CA PRO A 243 11.54 -3.84 -22.08
C PRO A 243 11.08 -2.90 -20.96
N THR A 244 10.05 -2.09 -21.24
CA THR A 244 9.48 -1.15 -20.26
C THR A 244 8.85 -1.91 -19.09
N TRP A 245 8.13 -2.99 -19.36
CA TRP A 245 7.57 -3.85 -18.32
C TRP A 245 8.66 -4.49 -17.47
N CYS A 246 9.68 -5.11 -18.06
CA CYS A 246 10.76 -5.73 -17.29
C CYS A 246 11.46 -4.72 -16.37
N THR A 247 11.83 -3.55 -16.88
CA THR A 247 12.49 -2.51 -16.08
C THR A 247 11.56 -1.95 -14.99
N SER A 248 10.30 -1.67 -15.32
CA SER A 248 9.36 -1.06 -14.38
C SER A 248 8.93 -2.02 -13.29
N THR A 249 8.73 -3.30 -13.64
CA THR A 249 8.46 -4.38 -12.69
C THR A 249 9.67 -4.61 -11.77
N ALA A 250 10.90 -4.53 -12.27
CA ALA A 250 12.09 -4.65 -11.41
C ALA A 250 12.15 -3.49 -10.40
N ILE A 251 11.91 -2.25 -10.85
CA ILE A 251 11.82 -1.08 -9.97
C ILE A 251 10.71 -1.28 -8.93
N GLY A 252 9.52 -1.71 -9.36
CA GLY A 252 8.38 -1.95 -8.46
C GLY A 252 8.66 -3.01 -7.40
N ASN A 253 9.28 -4.13 -7.78
CA ASN A 253 9.64 -5.18 -6.82
C ASN A 253 10.67 -4.71 -5.80
N ILE A 254 11.72 -3.99 -6.23
CA ILE A 254 12.74 -3.45 -5.32
C ILE A 254 12.10 -2.47 -4.34
N MET A 255 11.29 -1.54 -4.86
CA MET A 255 10.65 -0.52 -4.03
C MET A 255 9.56 -1.09 -3.13
N GLY A 256 8.91 -2.19 -3.51
CA GLY A 256 7.92 -2.87 -2.67
C GLY A 256 8.54 -3.60 -1.49
N ILE A 257 9.71 -4.23 -1.67
CA ILE A 257 10.41 -4.94 -0.59
C ILE A 257 10.96 -3.97 0.46
N ILE A 258 11.33 -2.75 0.07
CA ILE A 258 11.87 -1.75 1.00
C ILE A 258 10.73 -1.18 1.87
N PRO A 259 10.76 -1.34 3.20
CA PRO A 259 9.75 -0.78 4.10
C PRO A 259 9.64 0.73 3.94
N GLY A 260 8.42 1.26 3.82
CA GLY A 260 8.17 2.71 3.76
C GLY A 260 8.57 3.40 2.46
N ALA A 261 9.21 2.71 1.51
CA ALA A 261 9.57 3.27 0.21
C ALA A 261 8.34 3.55 -0.67
N GLY A 262 7.28 2.77 -0.47
CA GLY A 262 5.93 3.07 -0.94
C GLY A 262 5.72 2.87 -2.45
N MET A 263 4.44 2.69 -2.79
CA MET A 263 3.96 2.49 -4.17
C MET A 263 4.23 3.71 -5.07
N LEU A 264 4.09 4.92 -4.53
CA LEU A 264 4.26 6.15 -5.31
C LEU A 264 5.68 6.32 -5.85
N MET A 265 6.71 6.04 -5.04
CA MET A 265 8.09 6.18 -5.50
C MET A 265 8.41 5.20 -6.62
N ALA A 266 7.92 3.97 -6.54
CA ALA A 266 8.07 2.99 -7.61
C ALA A 266 7.52 3.51 -8.95
N ILE A 267 6.34 4.11 -8.92
CA ILE A 267 5.62 4.64 -10.08
C ILE A 267 6.35 5.85 -10.68
N TYR A 268 6.78 6.81 -9.86
CA TYR A 268 7.52 7.98 -10.34
C TYR A 268 8.90 7.59 -10.90
N LEU A 269 9.61 6.66 -10.24
CA LEU A 269 10.91 6.18 -10.71
C LEU A 269 10.78 5.38 -12.00
N SER A 270 9.75 4.53 -12.14
CA SER A 270 9.52 3.78 -13.38
C SER A 270 9.16 4.69 -14.54
N TYR A 271 8.30 5.69 -14.33
CA TYR A 271 7.98 6.69 -15.34
C TYR A 271 9.20 7.50 -15.74
N GLY A 272 9.98 8.01 -14.77
CA GLY A 272 11.22 8.72 -15.06
C GLY A 272 12.24 7.87 -15.81
N GLN A 273 12.32 6.57 -15.50
CA GLN A 273 13.14 5.63 -16.26
C GLN A 273 12.63 5.43 -17.69
N ALA A 274 11.32 5.32 -17.90
CA ALA A 274 10.72 5.20 -19.23
C ALA A 274 11.01 6.44 -20.09
N VAL A 275 10.90 7.65 -19.50
CA VAL A 275 11.27 8.92 -20.15
C VAL A 275 12.74 8.91 -20.57
N ARG A 276 13.65 8.53 -19.68
CA ARG A 276 15.10 8.48 -19.98
C ARG A 276 15.46 7.47 -21.07
N SER A 277 14.77 6.33 -21.09
CA SER A 277 15.00 5.26 -22.08
C SER A 277 14.41 5.56 -23.46
N ASN A 278 13.49 6.52 -23.58
CA ASN A 278 12.78 6.84 -24.82
C ASN A 278 12.85 8.35 -25.13
N LYS A 279 14.07 8.86 -25.36
CA LYS A 279 14.35 10.29 -25.58
C LYS A 279 13.67 10.87 -26.82
N ASP A 280 13.31 10.01 -27.76
CA ASP A 280 12.65 10.32 -29.03
C ASP A 280 11.13 10.54 -28.89
N LYS A 281 10.54 10.27 -27.71
CA LYS A 281 9.09 10.33 -27.48
C LYS A 281 8.72 11.46 -26.55
N GLU A 282 7.64 12.15 -26.90
CA GLU A 282 7.08 13.22 -26.08
C GLU A 282 6.06 12.66 -25.08
N PHE A 283 6.51 12.37 -23.87
CA PHE A 283 5.66 11.88 -22.78
C PHE A 283 4.63 12.92 -22.35
N GLY A 284 3.47 12.47 -21.84
CA GLY A 284 2.33 13.33 -21.53
C GLY A 284 1.46 13.66 -22.75
N THR A 285 1.83 13.16 -23.94
CA THR A 285 1.03 13.30 -25.16
C THR A 285 0.26 12.03 -25.52
N GLY A 286 0.38 10.94 -24.75
CA GLY A 286 -0.30 9.68 -25.04
C GLY A 286 0.63 8.60 -25.59
N VAL A 287 1.84 8.53 -25.04
CA VAL A 287 2.83 7.50 -25.34
C VAL A 287 2.49 6.21 -24.58
N PRO A 288 2.39 5.04 -25.24
CA PRO A 288 2.09 3.77 -24.60
C PRO A 288 2.99 3.43 -23.40
N GLU A 289 4.29 3.72 -23.50
CA GLU A 289 5.27 3.51 -22.44
C GLU A 289 4.97 4.34 -21.18
N GLY A 290 4.35 5.52 -21.34
CA GLY A 290 3.92 6.37 -20.23
C GLY A 290 2.73 5.82 -19.44
N ILE A 291 1.99 4.86 -20.00
CA ILE A 291 0.97 4.06 -19.29
C ILE A 291 1.61 2.78 -18.75
N ALA A 292 2.41 2.10 -19.58
CA ALA A 292 2.94 0.79 -19.25
C ALA A 292 3.91 0.79 -18.06
N ALA A 293 4.76 1.81 -17.97
CA ALA A 293 5.75 1.92 -16.89
C ALA A 293 5.13 2.13 -15.50
N PRO A 294 4.24 3.13 -15.28
CA PRO A 294 3.62 3.32 -13.97
C PRO A 294 2.74 2.13 -13.58
N GLU A 295 1.97 1.55 -14.51
CA GLU A 295 1.05 0.45 -14.22
C GLU A 295 1.76 -0.86 -13.85
N ALA A 296 2.85 -1.20 -14.55
CA ALA A 296 3.67 -2.36 -14.22
C ALA A 296 4.37 -2.19 -12.86
N ALA A 297 4.91 -1.01 -12.56
CA ALA A 297 5.52 -0.74 -11.27
C ALA A 297 4.49 -0.75 -10.12
N ASN A 298 3.32 -0.14 -10.34
CA ASN A 298 2.21 -0.09 -9.38
C ASN A 298 1.84 -1.50 -8.91
N ASN A 299 1.52 -2.40 -9.86
CA ASN A 299 1.11 -3.76 -9.53
C ASN A 299 2.28 -4.65 -9.08
N ALA A 300 3.51 -4.34 -9.50
CA ALA A 300 4.67 -5.04 -8.98
C ALA A 300 4.93 -4.75 -7.49
N VAL A 301 4.49 -3.60 -6.96
CA VAL A 301 4.59 -3.29 -5.53
C VAL A 301 3.60 -4.11 -4.69
N VAL A 302 2.45 -4.50 -5.25
CA VAL A 302 1.36 -5.13 -4.49
C VAL A 302 1.83 -6.40 -3.78
N ALA A 303 2.27 -7.42 -4.52
CA ALA A 303 2.73 -8.67 -3.91
C ALA A 303 4.15 -8.54 -3.32
N SER A 304 5.04 -7.75 -3.89
CA SER A 304 6.40 -7.58 -3.33
C SER A 304 6.40 -6.87 -1.98
N SER A 305 5.46 -5.95 -1.73
CA SER A 305 5.26 -5.33 -0.40
C SER A 305 4.81 -6.30 0.68
N MET A 306 4.33 -7.48 0.28
CA MET A 306 3.97 -8.57 1.18
C MET A 306 5.17 -9.43 1.56
N VAL A 307 6.32 -9.31 0.86
CA VAL A 307 7.54 -10.06 1.20
C VAL A 307 7.99 -9.75 2.63
N PRO A 308 8.36 -8.50 2.98
CA PRO A 308 8.77 -8.17 4.35
C PRO A 308 7.61 -8.31 5.33
N LEU A 309 6.37 -8.13 4.89
CA LEU A 309 5.22 -8.25 5.77
C LEU A 309 5.04 -9.69 6.23
N LEU A 310 4.96 -10.66 5.32
CA LEU A 310 4.72 -12.06 5.68
C LEU A 310 5.93 -12.66 6.39
N SER A 311 7.15 -12.27 6.02
CA SER A 311 8.39 -12.85 6.54
C SER A 311 8.95 -12.18 7.80
N LEU A 312 8.73 -10.88 7.98
CA LEU A 312 9.29 -10.08 9.10
C LEU A 312 8.23 -9.35 9.92
N GLY A 313 6.96 -9.33 9.49
CA GLY A 313 5.90 -8.54 10.13
C GLY A 313 5.97 -7.04 9.83
N VAL A 314 6.78 -6.62 8.85
CA VAL A 314 7.00 -5.21 8.51
C VAL A 314 6.32 -4.86 7.19
N PRO A 315 5.33 -3.94 7.17
CA PRO A 315 4.65 -3.59 5.93
C PRO A 315 5.52 -2.73 5.00
N GLY A 316 5.45 -3.01 3.70
CA GLY A 316 6.09 -2.18 2.67
C GLY A 316 5.38 -0.85 2.40
N ASN A 317 4.06 -0.76 2.61
CA ASN A 317 3.24 0.42 2.32
C ASN A 317 1.97 0.46 3.19
N ALA A 318 1.12 1.48 3.01
CA ALA A 318 -0.12 1.64 3.79
C ALA A 318 -1.11 0.48 3.59
N THR A 319 -1.27 -0.01 2.36
CA THR A 319 -2.22 -1.08 2.03
C THR A 319 -1.77 -2.42 2.60
N SER A 320 -0.47 -2.71 2.57
CA SER A 320 0.07 -3.89 3.26
C SER A 320 -0.03 -3.74 4.78
N ALA A 321 0.09 -2.53 5.36
CA ALA A 321 -0.18 -2.35 6.79
C ALA A 321 -1.64 -2.64 7.19
N LEU A 322 -2.61 -2.30 6.33
CA LEU A 322 -4.01 -2.75 6.49
C LEU A 322 -4.12 -4.27 6.41
N PHE A 323 -3.39 -4.90 5.49
CA PHE A 323 -3.34 -6.37 5.38
C PHE A 323 -2.72 -7.03 6.63
N LEU A 324 -1.68 -6.42 7.22
CA LEU A 324 -1.14 -6.84 8.52
C LEU A 324 -2.22 -6.82 9.61
N GLY A 325 -3.00 -5.73 9.67
CA GLY A 325 -4.16 -5.65 10.56
C GLY A 325 -5.14 -6.79 10.33
N ALA A 326 -5.46 -7.10 9.07
CA ALA A 326 -6.34 -8.20 8.70
C ALA A 326 -5.83 -9.57 9.17
N LEU A 327 -4.52 -9.85 8.99
CA LEU A 327 -3.89 -11.07 9.50
C LEU A 327 -4.04 -11.18 11.02
N MET A 328 -3.76 -10.09 11.75
CA MET A 328 -3.82 -10.07 13.20
C MET A 328 -5.23 -10.35 13.73
N ILE A 329 -6.27 -9.85 13.06
CA ILE A 329 -7.66 -10.10 13.44
C ILE A 329 -8.03 -11.57 13.22
N GLN A 330 -7.51 -12.17 12.16
CA GLN A 330 -7.66 -13.60 11.88
C GLN A 330 -6.80 -14.48 12.81
N GLY A 331 -6.17 -13.90 13.83
CA GLY A 331 -5.31 -14.60 14.78
C GLY A 331 -3.95 -15.01 14.22
N LEU A 332 -3.59 -14.52 13.04
CA LEU A 332 -2.35 -14.86 12.35
C LEU A 332 -1.26 -13.85 12.69
N ARG A 333 -0.10 -14.37 13.07
CA ARG A 333 1.08 -13.55 13.39
C ARG A 333 2.08 -13.65 12.24
N PRO A 334 2.26 -12.59 11.45
CA PRO A 334 3.28 -12.57 10.41
C PRO A 334 4.69 -12.65 11.01
N GLY A 335 5.66 -13.01 10.16
CA GLY A 335 7.00 -13.37 10.58
C GLY A 335 7.29 -14.85 10.33
N PRO A 336 8.42 -15.37 10.84
CA PRO A 336 8.77 -16.79 10.73
C PRO A 336 7.67 -17.71 11.30
N ALA A 337 7.00 -17.26 12.35
CA ALA A 337 5.91 -18.00 13.00
C ALA A 337 4.72 -18.28 12.07
N LEU A 338 4.47 -17.45 11.05
CA LEU A 338 3.40 -17.68 10.09
C LEU A 338 3.68 -18.92 9.23
N PHE A 339 4.93 -19.07 8.79
CA PHE A 339 5.38 -20.19 7.97
C PHE A 339 5.56 -21.48 8.78
N ASP A 340 5.72 -21.37 10.11
CA ASP A 340 5.85 -22.50 11.02
C ASP A 340 4.49 -22.98 11.54
N LYS A 341 3.69 -22.08 12.12
CA LYS A 341 2.42 -22.42 12.78
C LYS A 341 1.21 -22.44 11.85
N SER A 342 1.28 -21.75 10.72
CA SER A 342 0.17 -21.66 9.76
C SER A 342 0.66 -21.70 8.30
N PRO A 343 1.50 -22.68 7.94
CA PRO A 343 2.10 -22.77 6.60
C PRO A 343 1.04 -22.77 5.50
N ASP A 344 -0.06 -23.51 5.71
CA ASP A 344 -1.15 -23.61 4.74
C ASP A 344 -1.71 -22.23 4.37
N ILE A 345 -1.89 -21.35 5.36
CA ILE A 345 -2.38 -19.99 5.14
C ILE A 345 -1.30 -19.12 4.49
N ALA A 346 -0.04 -19.23 4.93
CA ALA A 346 1.07 -18.46 4.37
C ALA A 346 1.21 -18.72 2.85
N TYR A 347 1.28 -19.99 2.46
CA TYR A 347 1.38 -20.40 1.06
C TYR A 347 0.09 -20.13 0.29
N LEU A 348 -1.08 -20.22 0.93
CA LEU A 348 -2.34 -19.83 0.30
C LEU A 348 -2.35 -18.34 -0.07
N ILE A 349 -1.86 -17.45 0.79
CA ILE A 349 -1.72 -16.02 0.48
C ILE A 349 -0.80 -15.83 -0.74
N ILE A 350 0.37 -16.47 -0.72
CA ILE A 350 1.38 -16.39 -1.78
C ILE A 350 0.79 -16.83 -3.14
N VAL A 351 0.19 -18.02 -3.19
CA VAL A 351 -0.43 -18.54 -4.41
C VAL A 351 -1.65 -17.70 -4.80
N GLY A 352 -2.39 -17.19 -3.82
CA GLY A 352 -3.54 -16.31 -4.02
C GLY A 352 -3.18 -15.06 -4.82
N PHE A 353 -2.05 -14.41 -4.52
CA PHE A 353 -1.59 -13.24 -5.30
C PHE A 353 -1.32 -13.59 -6.76
N PHE A 354 -0.74 -14.77 -7.02
CA PHE A 354 -0.50 -15.25 -8.39
C PHE A 354 -1.83 -15.50 -9.12
N VAL A 355 -2.73 -16.25 -8.51
CA VAL A 355 -4.04 -16.60 -9.09
C VAL A 355 -4.93 -15.37 -9.26
N ALA A 356 -4.95 -14.44 -8.30
CA ALA A 356 -5.70 -13.19 -8.39
C ALA A 356 -5.30 -12.37 -9.63
N ASN A 357 -4.00 -12.30 -9.94
CA ASN A 357 -3.50 -11.60 -11.13
C ASN A 357 -3.91 -12.30 -12.44
N LEU A 358 -3.97 -13.64 -12.45
CA LEU A 358 -4.50 -14.40 -13.59
C LEU A 358 -6.00 -14.13 -13.81
N ILE A 359 -6.78 -14.01 -12.75
CA ILE A 359 -8.22 -13.68 -12.82
C ILE A 359 -8.42 -12.21 -13.22
N MET A 360 -7.59 -11.31 -12.69
CA MET A 360 -7.66 -9.87 -12.93
C MET A 360 -7.51 -9.52 -14.41
N GLY A 361 -6.67 -10.24 -15.17
CA GLY A 361 -6.47 -9.94 -16.59
C GLY A 361 -7.76 -10.02 -17.43
N PRO A 362 -8.42 -11.20 -17.51
CA PRO A 362 -9.68 -11.35 -18.21
C PRO A 362 -10.77 -10.41 -17.68
N LEU A 363 -10.92 -10.31 -16.35
CA LEU A 363 -11.96 -9.45 -15.75
C LEU A 363 -11.70 -7.97 -16.04
N GLY A 364 -10.46 -7.51 -15.96
CA GLY A 364 -10.08 -6.12 -16.23
C GLY A 364 -10.36 -5.70 -17.67
N LEU A 365 -10.09 -6.59 -18.64
CA LEU A 365 -10.39 -6.36 -20.06
C LEU A 365 -11.90 -6.32 -20.32
N LEU A 366 -12.66 -7.26 -19.75
CA LEU A 366 -14.12 -7.30 -19.89
C LEU A 366 -14.78 -6.08 -19.23
N TYR A 367 -14.36 -5.76 -18.02
CA TYR A 367 -14.89 -4.65 -17.23
C TYR A 367 -14.61 -3.30 -17.89
N GLY A 368 -13.38 -3.08 -18.38
CA GLY A 368 -13.01 -1.87 -19.11
C GLY A 368 -13.91 -1.61 -20.32
N LYS A 369 -14.36 -2.67 -21.00
CA LYS A 369 -15.24 -2.60 -22.18
C LYS A 369 -16.70 -2.30 -21.84
N PHE A 370 -17.24 -2.97 -20.82
CA PHE A 370 -18.70 -3.05 -20.63
C PHE A 370 -19.21 -2.38 -19.37
N LEU A 371 -18.42 -2.37 -18.28
CA LEU A 371 -18.93 -2.09 -16.93
C LEU A 371 -18.41 -0.77 -16.35
N SER A 372 -17.30 -0.23 -16.87
CA SER A 372 -16.72 1.04 -16.44
C SER A 372 -17.75 2.20 -16.45
N ARG A 373 -18.61 2.25 -17.48
CA ARG A 373 -19.69 3.24 -17.64
C ARG A 373 -20.72 3.23 -16.53
N THR A 374 -21.07 2.06 -16.01
CA THR A 374 -22.14 1.90 -15.01
C THR A 374 -21.64 2.26 -13.62
N VAL A 375 -20.41 1.91 -13.30
CA VAL A 375 -19.83 2.13 -11.97
C VAL A 375 -19.58 3.60 -11.68
N PHE A 376 -19.32 4.43 -12.71
CA PHE A 376 -19.21 5.88 -12.54
C PHE A 376 -20.51 6.56 -12.09
N LYS A 377 -21.66 5.89 -12.17
CA LYS A 377 -22.97 6.43 -11.79
C LYS A 377 -23.38 6.09 -10.34
N ILE A 378 -22.54 5.36 -9.59
CA ILE A 378 -22.88 4.97 -8.21
C ILE A 378 -22.91 6.23 -7.32
N PRO A 379 -24.02 6.50 -6.61
CA PRO A 379 -24.11 7.67 -5.74
C PRO A 379 -23.10 7.58 -4.59
N GLN A 380 -22.17 8.54 -4.52
CA GLN A 380 -21.14 8.59 -3.48
C GLN A 380 -21.75 8.65 -2.06
N ALA A 381 -22.93 9.25 -1.91
CA ALA A 381 -23.65 9.33 -0.63
C ALA A 381 -24.04 7.95 -0.08
N PHE A 382 -24.48 7.05 -0.97
CA PHE A 382 -24.85 5.69 -0.58
C PHE A 382 -23.62 4.91 -0.11
N LEU A 383 -22.51 5.08 -0.82
CA LEU A 383 -21.24 4.43 -0.48
C LEU A 383 -20.67 4.95 0.83
N ALA A 384 -20.66 6.26 1.05
CA ALA A 384 -20.25 6.88 2.32
C ALA A 384 -21.05 6.31 3.51
N SER A 385 -22.35 6.11 3.32
CA SER A 385 -23.26 5.54 4.35
C SER A 385 -22.94 4.07 4.65
N ILE A 386 -22.71 3.25 3.63
CA ILE A 386 -22.32 1.84 3.81
C ILE A 386 -20.95 1.75 4.48
N VAL A 387 -19.98 2.54 4.03
CA VAL A 387 -18.62 2.52 4.56
C VAL A 387 -18.61 2.87 6.04
N ILE A 388 -19.27 3.96 6.45
CA ILE A 388 -19.26 4.36 7.86
C ILE A 388 -19.95 3.31 8.75
N LEU A 389 -21.03 2.69 8.26
CA LEU A 389 -21.70 1.61 8.97
C LEU A 389 -20.76 0.41 9.14
N LEU A 390 -20.10 -0.05 8.08
CA LEU A 390 -19.15 -1.17 8.13
C LEU A 390 -17.93 -0.86 9.01
N CYS A 391 -17.42 0.37 8.97
CA CYS A 391 -16.29 0.79 9.82
C CYS A 391 -16.68 0.76 11.30
N CYS A 392 -17.85 1.29 11.67
CA CYS A 392 -18.30 1.30 13.06
C CYS A 392 -18.64 -0.09 13.57
N THR A 393 -19.37 -0.90 12.78
CA THR A 393 -19.70 -2.28 13.17
C THR A 393 -18.46 -3.17 13.22
N GLY A 394 -17.52 -2.99 12.29
CA GLY A 394 -16.23 -3.68 12.30
C GLY A 394 -15.40 -3.33 13.52
N ALA A 395 -15.27 -2.04 13.84
CA ALA A 395 -14.56 -1.61 15.03
C ALA A 395 -15.17 -2.20 16.32
N TYR A 396 -16.50 -2.21 16.40
CA TYR A 396 -17.21 -2.81 17.54
C TYR A 396 -16.99 -4.32 17.65
N ALA A 397 -17.05 -5.05 16.53
CA ALA A 397 -16.88 -6.50 16.50
C ALA A 397 -15.52 -6.96 17.05
N ILE A 398 -14.50 -6.09 17.00
CA ILE A 398 -13.22 -6.32 17.64
C ILE A 398 -13.43 -6.20 19.16
N GLY A 399 -13.45 -7.33 19.85
CA GLY A 399 -13.57 -7.38 21.31
C GLY A 399 -14.90 -6.86 21.88
N ASN A 400 -15.95 -6.70 21.06
CA ASN A 400 -17.27 -6.18 21.45
C ASN A 400 -17.17 -4.86 22.25
N SER A 401 -16.33 -3.94 21.78
CA SER A 401 -15.95 -2.74 22.54
C SER A 401 -16.39 -1.45 21.85
N LEU A 402 -17.15 -0.62 22.57
CA LEU A 402 -17.49 0.74 22.14
C LEU A 402 -16.26 1.64 22.06
N PHE A 403 -15.23 1.37 22.86
CA PHE A 403 -13.98 2.12 22.81
C PHE A 403 -13.34 2.06 21.42
N ASN A 404 -13.41 0.91 20.75
CA ASN A 404 -12.88 0.76 19.39
C ASN A 404 -13.60 1.64 18.37
N ILE A 405 -14.91 1.86 18.53
CA ILE A 405 -15.66 2.80 17.68
C ILE A 405 -15.11 4.22 17.87
N TRP A 406 -14.91 4.64 19.12
CA TRP A 406 -14.36 5.97 19.42
C TRP A 406 -12.94 6.16 18.87
N VAL A 407 -12.08 5.15 19.00
CA VAL A 407 -10.75 5.14 18.38
C VAL A 407 -10.87 5.28 16.87
N THR A 408 -11.72 4.47 16.21
CA THR A 408 -11.96 4.55 14.77
C THR A 408 -12.44 5.93 14.33
N LEU A 409 -13.36 6.57 15.05
CA LEU A 409 -13.84 7.92 14.74
C LEU A 409 -12.75 8.98 14.95
N ALA A 410 -12.03 8.92 16.07
CA ALA A 410 -10.96 9.86 16.39
C ALA A 410 -9.83 9.82 15.34
N PHE A 411 -9.40 8.62 14.95
CA PHE A 411 -8.40 8.44 13.91
C PHE A 411 -8.93 8.73 12.50
N GLY A 412 -10.25 8.62 12.28
CA GLY A 412 -10.89 9.13 11.07
C GLY A 412 -10.79 10.63 10.93
N VAL A 413 -11.03 11.37 12.02
CA VAL A 413 -10.88 12.84 12.04
C VAL A 413 -9.41 13.22 11.85
N LEU A 414 -8.50 12.54 12.55
CA LEU A 414 -7.06 12.76 12.44
C LEU A 414 -6.55 12.48 11.02
N GLY A 415 -6.98 11.38 10.39
CA GLY A 415 -6.64 11.04 9.02
C GLY A 415 -7.15 12.07 8.01
N PHE A 416 -8.40 12.50 8.16
CA PHE A 416 -8.94 13.58 7.32
C PHE A 416 -8.16 14.90 7.52
N GLY A 417 -7.77 15.20 8.76
CA GLY A 417 -6.89 16.33 9.07
C GLY A 417 -5.53 16.22 8.39
N PHE A 418 -4.90 15.05 8.41
CA PHE A 418 -3.64 14.79 7.71
C PHE A 418 -3.74 15.10 6.22
N ASP A 419 -4.82 14.66 5.56
CA ASP A 419 -5.04 14.96 4.15
C ASP A 419 -5.18 16.47 3.89
N LYS A 420 -5.84 17.21 4.79
CA LYS A 420 -6.01 18.67 4.67
C LYS A 420 -4.69 19.44 4.71
N VAL A 421 -3.76 19.03 5.57
CA VAL A 421 -2.45 19.67 5.69
C VAL A 421 -1.38 19.02 4.79
N GLY A 422 -1.76 18.00 4.01
CA GLY A 422 -0.87 17.26 3.12
C GLY A 422 0.20 16.45 3.86
N LEU A 423 -0.16 15.88 5.01
CA LEU A 423 0.64 14.94 5.78
C LEU A 423 0.36 13.50 5.27
N PRO A 424 1.41 12.70 5.00
CA PRO A 424 1.22 11.35 4.47
C PRO A 424 0.86 10.33 5.57
N HIS A 425 -0.14 9.49 5.33
CA HIS A 425 -0.62 8.49 6.31
C HIS A 425 0.33 7.30 6.46
N ALA A 426 1.01 6.90 5.38
CA ALA A 426 1.87 5.71 5.39
C ALA A 426 3.03 5.79 6.41
N PRO A 427 3.79 6.91 6.52
CA PRO A 427 4.77 7.11 7.58
C PRO A 427 4.22 6.99 9.01
N PHE A 428 2.97 7.41 9.25
CA PHE A 428 2.33 7.32 10.57
C PHE A 428 2.18 5.88 11.00
N VAL A 429 1.56 5.08 10.14
CA VAL A 429 1.26 3.67 10.39
C VAL A 429 2.54 2.86 10.53
N LEU A 430 3.51 3.11 9.63
CA LEU A 430 4.80 2.44 9.70
C LEU A 430 5.53 2.78 11.00
N ALA A 431 5.49 4.04 11.43
CA ALA A 431 6.13 4.45 12.68
C ALA A 431 5.53 3.78 13.91
N ILE A 432 4.23 3.47 13.90
CA ILE A 432 3.60 2.76 15.03
C ILE A 432 4.14 1.33 15.15
N ILE A 433 4.22 0.62 14.03
CA ILE A 433 4.69 -0.76 13.97
C ILE A 433 6.19 -0.83 14.29
N LEU A 434 6.97 0.01 13.60
CA LEU A 434 8.43 0.05 13.77
C LEU A 434 8.83 0.62 15.13
N GLY A 435 8.03 1.51 15.74
CA GLY A 435 8.30 2.06 17.06
C GLY A 435 8.26 0.98 18.14
N ALA A 436 7.21 0.16 18.15
CA ALA A 436 7.11 -0.97 19.06
C ALA A 436 8.18 -2.05 18.80
N MET A 437 8.64 -2.21 17.56
CA MET A 437 9.74 -3.12 17.21
C MET A 437 11.10 -2.57 17.65
N LEU A 438 11.32 -1.26 17.45
CA LEU A 438 12.52 -0.53 17.82
C LEU A 438 12.71 -0.57 19.33
N GLU A 439 11.69 -0.18 20.10
CA GLU A 439 11.77 -0.09 21.55
C GLU A 439 12.06 -1.46 22.20
N ARG A 440 11.33 -2.49 21.77
CA ARG A 440 11.52 -3.87 22.24
C ARG A 440 12.91 -4.39 21.87
N GLY A 441 13.29 -4.26 20.60
CA GLY A 441 14.58 -4.72 20.10
C GLY A 441 15.75 -4.02 20.78
N PHE A 442 15.68 -2.69 20.91
CA PHE A 442 16.70 -1.88 21.56
C PHE A 442 16.90 -2.27 23.02
N SER A 443 15.80 -2.38 23.76
CA SER A 443 15.88 -2.64 25.20
C SER A 443 16.31 -4.06 25.51
N GLN A 444 15.82 -5.04 24.75
CA GLN A 444 16.27 -6.43 24.88
C GLN A 444 17.74 -6.57 24.46
N ALA A 445 18.18 -5.88 23.41
CA ALA A 445 19.58 -5.90 22.99
C ALA A 445 20.51 -5.36 24.09
N LEU A 446 20.18 -4.20 24.68
CA LEU A 446 20.95 -3.62 25.77
C LEU A 446 20.91 -4.46 27.05
N ALA A 447 19.78 -5.10 27.35
CA ALA A 447 19.69 -6.02 28.48
C ALA A 447 20.60 -7.25 28.31
N ILE A 448 20.73 -7.76 27.07
CA ILE A 448 21.60 -8.90 26.75
C ILE A 448 23.09 -8.50 26.75
N SER A 449 23.41 -7.25 26.44
CA SER A 449 24.78 -6.74 26.33
C SER A 449 25.28 -5.99 27.57
N ASP A 450 24.58 -6.10 28.70
CA ASP A 450 24.87 -5.35 29.93
C ASP A 450 25.02 -3.83 29.70
N GLY A 451 24.18 -3.28 28.81
CA GLY A 451 24.16 -1.87 28.44
C GLY A 451 25.15 -1.47 27.34
N SER A 452 25.93 -2.40 26.78
CA SER A 452 26.88 -2.11 25.71
C SER A 452 26.20 -1.90 24.36
N TYR A 453 26.42 -0.74 23.73
CA TYR A 453 25.97 -0.46 22.36
C TYR A 453 26.76 -1.22 21.29
N MET A 454 27.89 -1.86 21.64
CA MET A 454 28.69 -2.63 20.68
C MET A 454 27.93 -3.81 20.08
N ILE A 455 26.90 -4.32 20.78
CA ILE A 455 26.04 -5.40 20.26
C ILE A 455 25.48 -5.10 18.86
N PHE A 456 25.20 -3.83 18.55
CA PHE A 456 24.65 -3.44 17.26
C PHE A 456 25.68 -3.47 16.12
N ILE A 457 26.98 -3.40 16.45
CA ILE A 457 28.11 -3.39 15.51
C ILE A 457 28.71 -4.79 15.40
N GLU A 458 28.86 -5.50 16.52
CA GLU A 458 29.42 -6.86 16.59
C GLU A 458 28.56 -7.88 15.86
N LYS A 459 27.24 -7.65 15.83
CA LYS A 459 26.29 -8.48 15.09
C LYS A 459 26.30 -8.09 13.60
N PRO A 460 26.73 -8.98 12.68
CA PRO A 460 26.97 -8.62 11.29
C PRO A 460 25.69 -8.23 10.54
N ILE A 461 24.55 -8.85 10.86
CA ILE A 461 23.25 -8.53 10.24
C ILE A 461 22.79 -7.15 10.70
N SER A 462 22.86 -6.87 12.01
CA SER A 462 22.55 -5.55 12.59
C SER A 462 23.43 -4.47 11.96
N LEU A 463 24.75 -4.68 11.89
CA LEU A 463 25.68 -3.74 11.28
C LEU A 463 25.35 -3.48 9.81
N GLY A 464 25.07 -4.53 9.02
CA GLY A 464 24.67 -4.39 7.62
C GLY A 464 23.40 -3.55 7.45
N LEU A 465 22.39 -3.76 8.29
CA LEU A 465 21.15 -2.98 8.30
C LEU A 465 21.40 -1.52 8.71
N LEU A 466 22.28 -1.27 9.68
CA LEU A 466 22.66 0.08 10.10
C LEU A 466 23.45 0.83 9.02
N ILE A 467 24.37 0.16 8.32
CA ILE A 467 25.08 0.73 7.18
C ILE A 467 24.08 1.09 6.07
N ALA A 468 23.15 0.18 5.75
CA ALA A 468 22.10 0.46 4.78
C ALA A 468 21.24 1.67 5.20
N SER A 469 20.88 1.75 6.48
CA SER A 469 20.14 2.86 7.08
C SER A 469 20.87 4.19 6.89
N ALA A 470 22.17 4.21 7.23
CA ALA A 470 23.02 5.38 7.04
C ALA A 470 23.11 5.78 5.57
N CYS A 471 23.25 4.82 4.64
CA CYS A 471 23.25 5.10 3.21
C CYS A 471 21.93 5.75 2.72
N PHE A 472 20.78 5.27 3.19
CA PHE A 472 19.47 5.85 2.80
C PHE A 472 19.32 7.31 3.23
N VAL A 473 19.92 7.71 4.35
CA VAL A 473 19.86 9.09 4.86
C VAL A 473 20.97 9.97 4.26
N LEU A 474 22.20 9.47 4.21
CA LEU A 474 23.37 10.25 3.82
C LEU A 474 23.46 10.49 2.32
N ILE A 475 23.09 9.52 1.48
CA ILE A 475 23.19 9.66 0.01
C ILE A 475 22.36 10.85 -0.51
N PRO A 476 21.07 11.01 -0.13
CA PRO A 476 20.28 12.18 -0.54
C PRO A 476 20.87 13.51 -0.04
N ILE A 477 21.36 13.54 1.21
CA ILE A 477 21.96 14.75 1.82
C ILE A 477 23.22 15.16 1.06
N VAL A 478 24.13 14.21 0.81
CA VAL A 478 25.38 14.47 0.09
C VAL A 478 25.07 14.94 -1.34
N LYS A 479 24.13 14.31 -2.05
CA LYS A 479 23.72 14.76 -3.39
C LYS A 479 23.16 16.18 -3.37
N PHE A 480 22.33 16.52 -2.38
CA PHE A 480 21.77 17.86 -2.22
C PHE A 480 22.84 18.93 -1.94
N LEU A 481 23.82 18.60 -1.09
CA LEU A 481 24.94 19.49 -0.80
C LEU A 481 25.84 19.69 -2.03
N LEU A 482 26.14 18.61 -2.76
CA LEU A 482 26.96 18.67 -3.97
C LEU A 482 26.28 19.44 -5.11
N SER A 483 24.95 19.31 -5.28
CA SER A 483 24.23 20.07 -6.31
C SER A 483 24.23 21.57 -6.04
N LYS A 484 24.13 22.00 -4.76
CA LYS A 484 24.27 23.41 -4.39
C LYS A 484 25.68 23.96 -4.68
N THR A 485 26.71 23.17 -4.46
CA THR A 485 28.11 23.57 -4.74
C THR A 485 28.38 23.71 -6.24
N GLN A 486 27.66 22.97 -7.10
CA GLN A 486 27.75 23.12 -8.56
C GLN A 486 26.99 24.35 -9.06
N GLU A 487 25.83 24.69 -8.51
CA GLU A 487 25.11 25.94 -8.81
C GLU A 487 25.86 27.19 -8.34
N GLN A 488 26.73 27.11 -7.33
CA GLN A 488 27.57 28.22 -6.88
C GLN A 488 28.89 28.38 -7.67
N ARG A 489 29.23 27.42 -8.53
CA ARG A 489 30.46 27.45 -9.37
C ARG A 489 30.18 27.80 -10.84
N LEU A 490 28.91 27.95 -11.22
CA LEU A 490 28.43 28.51 -12.48
C LEU A 490 27.95 29.94 -12.21
#